data_AF-A0A3D9DQY6-F1
#
_entry.id   AF-A0A3D9DQY6-F1
#
_cell.length_a   1.000
_cell.length_b   1.000
_cell.length_c   1.000
_cell.angle_alpha   90.00
_cell.angle_beta   90.00
_cell.angle_gamma   90.00
#
_symmetry.space_group_name_H-M   'P 1'
#
loop_
_entity.id
_entity.type
_entity.pdbx_description
1 polymer ?
#
loop_
_entity_poly.entity_id
_entity_poly.type
_entity_poly.pdbx_seq_one_letter_code
_entity_poly.pdbx_strand_id
1 'polypeptide(L)'
;MIIKYRKIWKENLFFVVGYILFSLIDIFCYFYFKAMNRSTEIFFVIGFLMIVFFLYLLYYYQLLYWPLLKKLQLILLILFVVNIVVMFYTEDDLLHRFSFNMLYTDILLLLFSIILFLYQTFNSDKILELTNYLPFWISVSLLILFIGSIPILYFRTTVSEHIYFFILFMLNLISNGILILGLIWNRQNKLR
;
A
#
# COMPACT_ATOMS: atom_id res chain seq x y z
N MET A 1 5.12 29.62 5.01
CA MET A 1 4.88 28.54 4.01
C MET A 1 5.64 27.24 4.30
N ILE A 2 6.92 27.26 4.67
CA ILE A 2 7.75 26.05 4.92
C ILE A 2 7.19 25.13 6.04
N ILE A 3 6.59 25.70 7.08
CA ILE A 3 6.10 24.95 8.26
C ILE A 3 4.89 24.05 7.92
N LYS A 4 3.95 24.49 7.06
CA LYS A 4 2.81 23.67 6.62
C LYS A 4 3.24 22.55 5.68
N TYR A 5 4.26 22.78 4.83
CA TYR A 5 4.82 21.75 3.95
C TYR A 5 5.47 20.61 4.75
N ARG A 6 6.18 20.96 5.84
CA ARG A 6 6.77 19.99 6.77
C ARG A 6 5.73 19.13 7.50
N LYS A 7 4.53 19.66 7.76
CA LYS A 7 3.45 18.92 8.45
C LYS A 7 2.84 17.84 7.55
N ILE A 8 2.53 18.17 6.29
CA ILE A 8 2.00 17.20 5.30
C ILE A 8 3.04 16.11 5.01
N TRP A 9 4.31 16.48 4.84
CA TRP A 9 5.39 15.50 4.64
C TRP A 9 5.55 14.57 5.84
N LYS A 10 5.42 15.08 7.07
CA LYS A 10 5.48 14.26 8.28
C LYS A 10 4.29 13.31 8.41
N GLU A 11 3.08 13.77 8.09
CA GLU A 11 1.86 12.95 8.19
C GLU A 11 1.81 11.82 7.13
N ASN A 12 2.46 12.01 5.98
CA ASN A 12 2.46 11.04 4.87
C ASN A 12 3.80 10.31 4.70
N LEU A 13 4.72 10.46 5.65
CA LEU A 13 6.10 9.98 5.51
C LEU A 13 6.18 8.48 5.27
N PHE A 14 5.44 7.68 6.06
CA PHE A 14 5.47 6.22 5.96
C PHE A 14 4.94 5.72 4.60
N PHE A 15 3.88 6.35 4.09
CA PHE A 15 3.39 6.06 2.75
C PHE A 15 4.42 6.40 1.67
N VAL A 16 4.99 7.61 1.71
CA VAL A 16 5.99 8.06 0.71
C VAL A 16 7.23 7.17 0.73
N VAL A 17 7.73 6.81 1.92
CA VAL A 17 8.87 5.90 2.07
C VAL A 17 8.52 4.52 1.52
N GLY A 18 7.35 3.97 1.85
CA GLY A 18 6.90 2.68 1.32
C GLY A 18 6.76 2.68 -0.21
N TYR A 19 6.18 3.73 -0.78
CA TYR A 19 6.01 3.89 -2.22
C TYR A 19 7.35 3.99 -2.96
N ILE A 20 8.28 4.80 -2.45
CA ILE A 20 9.64 4.93 -3.01
C ILE A 20 10.38 3.60 -2.90
N LEU A 21 10.32 2.95 -1.73
CA LEU A 21 10.97 1.67 -1.49
C LEU A 21 10.46 0.61 -2.49
N PHE A 22 9.15 0.50 -2.66
CA PHE A 22 8.54 -0.43 -3.62
C PHE A 22 9.04 -0.17 -5.05
N SER A 23 9.02 1.09 -5.47
CA SER A 23 9.50 1.50 -6.81
C SER A 23 10.99 1.17 -7.00
N LEU A 24 11.81 1.37 -5.98
CA LEU A 24 13.24 1.05 -6.02
C LEU A 24 13.47 -0.46 -6.07
N ILE A 25 12.70 -1.26 -5.34
CA ILE A 25 12.76 -2.73 -5.39
C ILE A 25 12.44 -3.22 -6.80
N ASP A 26 11.38 -2.71 -7.43
CA ASP A 26 11.01 -3.09 -8.81
C ASP A 26 12.14 -2.82 -9.80
N ILE A 27 12.68 -1.60 -9.78
CA ILE A 27 13.78 -1.19 -10.67
C ILE A 27 15.02 -2.04 -10.39
N PHE A 28 15.39 -2.21 -9.12
CA PHE A 28 16.55 -3.01 -8.72
C PHE A 28 16.42 -4.45 -9.18
N CYS A 29 15.26 -5.09 -8.96
CA CYS A 29 15.02 -6.47 -9.34
C CYS A 29 15.13 -6.67 -10.85
N TYR A 30 14.61 -5.74 -11.66
CA TYR A 30 14.76 -5.80 -13.11
C TYR A 30 16.23 -5.83 -13.54
N PHE A 31 17.05 -4.90 -13.03
CA PHE A 31 18.48 -4.85 -13.37
C PHE A 31 19.27 -6.03 -12.78
N TYR A 32 18.95 -6.46 -11.56
CA TYR A 32 19.57 -7.60 -10.92
C TYR A 32 19.32 -8.90 -11.70
N PHE A 33 18.06 -9.15 -12.10
CA PHE A 33 17.71 -10.32 -12.91
C PHE A 33 18.45 -10.29 -14.25
N LYS A 34 18.45 -9.13 -14.93
CA LYS A 34 19.15 -8.96 -16.21
C LYS A 34 20.66 -9.20 -16.11
N ALA A 35 21.29 -8.82 -14.99
CA ALA A 35 22.73 -8.95 -14.80
C ALA A 35 23.16 -10.35 -14.30
N MET A 36 22.41 -10.93 -13.36
CA MET A 36 22.83 -12.14 -12.63
C MET A 36 22.05 -13.39 -13.02
N ASN A 37 20.92 -13.25 -13.73
CA ASN A 37 20.00 -14.33 -14.11
C ASN A 37 19.58 -15.22 -12.92
N ARG A 38 19.42 -14.61 -11.74
CA ARG A 38 19.00 -15.26 -10.49
C ARG A 38 17.62 -14.78 -10.07
N SER A 39 16.91 -15.61 -9.31
CA SER A 39 15.61 -15.25 -8.73
C SER A 39 15.71 -13.98 -7.89
N THR A 40 14.71 -13.11 -8.03
CA THR A 40 14.54 -11.85 -7.31
C THR A 40 13.47 -11.94 -6.23
N GLU A 41 12.87 -13.13 -6.03
CA GLU A 41 11.70 -13.31 -5.17
C GLU A 41 11.97 -12.90 -3.72
N ILE A 42 13.18 -13.12 -3.21
CA ILE A 42 13.58 -12.71 -1.86
C ILE A 42 13.43 -11.20 -1.63
N PHE A 43 13.72 -10.38 -2.65
CA PHE A 43 13.58 -8.93 -2.55
C PHE A 43 12.12 -8.51 -2.53
N PHE A 44 11.26 -9.22 -3.25
CA PHE A 44 9.81 -9.00 -3.22
C PHE A 44 9.18 -9.47 -1.90
N VAL A 45 9.59 -10.62 -1.38
CA VAL A 45 9.05 -11.14 -0.11
C VAL A 45 9.45 -10.22 1.05
N ILE A 46 10.73 -9.93 1.21
CA ILE A 46 11.19 -9.09 2.33
C ILE A 46 10.81 -7.63 2.09
N GLY A 47 11.13 -7.11 0.91
CA GLY A 47 10.95 -5.70 0.60
C GLY A 47 9.48 -5.30 0.46
N PHE A 48 8.73 -6.03 -0.36
CA PHE A 48 7.33 -5.68 -0.62
C PHE A 48 6.37 -6.29 0.41
N LEU A 49 6.34 -7.62 0.59
CA LEU A 49 5.36 -8.27 1.47
C LEU A 49 5.59 -7.93 2.95
N MET A 50 6.83 -7.89 3.42
CA MET A 50 7.10 -7.57 4.83
C MET A 50 7.23 -6.07 5.08
N ILE A 51 8.15 -5.38 4.40
CA ILE A 51 8.49 -3.99 4.77
C ILE A 51 7.46 -2.98 4.24
N VAL A 52 7.12 -3.00 2.95
CA VAL A 52 6.21 -2.01 2.35
C VAL A 52 4.81 -2.10 2.95
N PHE A 53 4.23 -3.30 3.09
CA PHE A 53 2.93 -3.45 3.74
C PHE A 53 2.95 -2.99 5.20
N PHE A 54 4.02 -3.29 5.95
CA PHE A 54 4.16 -2.79 7.31
C PHE A 54 4.18 -1.26 7.38
N LEU A 55 4.89 -0.60 6.46
CA LEU A 55 4.92 0.87 6.36
C LEU A 55 3.52 1.43 6.05
N TYR A 56 2.75 0.78 5.19
CA TYR A 56 1.37 1.19 4.89
C TYR A 56 0.44 1.01 6.10
N LEU A 57 0.55 -0.08 6.86
CA LEU A 57 -0.22 -0.27 8.09
C LEU A 57 0.16 0.75 9.18
N LEU A 58 1.45 1.06 9.32
CA LEU A 58 1.94 2.10 10.23
C LEU A 58 1.46 3.49 9.82
N TYR A 59 1.41 3.78 8.52
CA TYR A 59 0.86 5.01 8.00
C TYR A 59 -0.59 5.22 8.48
N TYR A 60 -1.45 4.21 8.36
CA TYR A 60 -2.83 4.30 8.85
C TYR A 60 -2.92 4.41 10.38
N TYR A 61 -2.04 3.76 11.13
CA TYR A 61 -1.95 3.92 12.59
C TYR A 61 -1.69 5.36 13.02
N GLN A 62 -0.90 6.11 12.26
CA GLN A 62 -0.61 7.51 12.55
C GLN A 62 -1.76 8.45 12.23
N LEU A 63 -2.54 8.13 11.20
CA LEU A 63 -3.70 8.93 10.78
C LEU A 63 -4.90 8.79 11.71
N LEU A 64 -5.01 7.67 12.43
CA LEU A 64 -6.07 7.44 13.40
C LEU A 64 -5.82 8.20 14.71
N TYR A 65 -6.81 9.00 15.11
CA TYR A 65 -6.81 9.81 16.32
C TYR A 65 -7.89 9.38 17.32
N TRP A 66 -8.98 8.72 16.87
CA TRP A 66 -9.95 8.12 17.78
C TRP A 66 -9.33 6.92 18.51
N PRO A 67 -9.42 6.87 19.86
CA PRO A 67 -8.69 5.88 20.65
C PRO A 67 -9.15 4.44 20.35
N LEU A 68 -10.44 4.23 20.08
CA LEU A 68 -10.99 2.92 19.72
C LEU A 68 -10.44 2.42 18.37
N LEU A 69 -10.51 3.25 17.33
CA LEU A 69 -10.02 2.89 16.00
C LEU A 69 -8.51 2.68 16.00
N LYS A 70 -7.77 3.48 16.76
CA LYS A 70 -6.33 3.33 16.92
C LYS A 70 -5.94 2.02 17.61
N LYS A 71 -6.73 1.56 18.59
CA LYS A 71 -6.58 0.22 19.20
C LYS A 71 -6.86 -0.89 18.18
N LEU A 72 -7.91 -0.77 17.37
CA LEU A 72 -8.18 -1.73 16.30
C LEU A 72 -7.04 -1.79 15.28
N GLN A 73 -6.48 -0.66 14.88
CA GLN A 73 -5.32 -0.62 13.99
C GLN A 73 -4.07 -1.23 14.60
N LEU A 74 -3.86 -1.07 15.92
CA LEU A 74 -2.78 -1.76 16.63
C LEU A 74 -2.97 -3.28 16.58
N ILE A 75 -4.20 -3.77 16.71
CA ILE A 75 -4.51 -5.20 16.54
C ILE A 75 -4.18 -5.66 15.12
N LEU A 76 -4.50 -4.88 14.09
CA LEU A 76 -4.14 -5.20 12.70
C LEU A 76 -2.62 -5.28 12.50
N LEU A 77 -1.85 -4.39 13.11
CA LEU A 77 -0.37 -4.45 13.09
C LEU A 77 0.16 -5.71 13.78
N ILE A 78 -0.40 -6.09 14.93
CA ILE A 78 -0.02 -7.33 15.63
C ILE A 78 -0.36 -8.55 14.77
N LEU A 79 -1.56 -8.58 14.18
CA LEU A 79 -1.98 -9.65 13.27
C LEU A 79 -1.08 -9.77 12.05
N PHE A 80 -0.60 -8.65 11.50
CA PHE A 80 0.38 -8.66 10.41
C PHE A 80 1.70 -9.33 10.82
N VAL A 81 2.25 -8.99 12.00
CA VAL A 81 3.47 -9.64 12.49
C VAL A 81 3.24 -11.13 12.76
N VAL A 82 2.11 -11.49 13.35
CA VAL A 82 1.72 -12.89 13.55
C VAL A 82 1.58 -13.61 12.22
N ASN A 83 1.00 -12.98 11.18
CA ASN A 83 0.88 -13.54 9.84
C ASN A 83 2.25 -13.89 9.26
N ILE A 84 3.23 -12.98 9.35
CA ILE A 84 4.62 -13.27 8.92
C ILE A 84 5.15 -14.51 9.62
N VAL A 85 5.02 -14.58 10.95
CA VAL A 85 5.52 -15.71 11.74
C VAL A 85 4.83 -17.01 11.33
N VAL A 86 3.50 -17.02 11.20
CA VAL A 86 2.73 -18.19 10.76
C VAL A 86 3.18 -18.63 9.36
N MET A 87 3.34 -17.71 8.43
CA MET A 87 3.75 -18.01 7.05
C MET A 87 5.15 -18.63 6.98
N PHE A 88 6.07 -18.23 7.86
CA PHE A 88 7.38 -18.90 7.99
C PHE A 88 7.29 -20.36 8.48
N TYR A 89 6.24 -20.72 9.23
CA TYR A 89 6.04 -22.11 9.68
C TYR A 89 5.24 -22.95 8.69
N THR A 90 4.38 -22.34 7.88
CA THR A 90 3.47 -23.06 6.97
C THR A 90 4.00 -23.21 5.55
N GLU A 91 4.82 -22.28 5.06
CA GLU A 91 5.36 -22.29 3.70
C GLU A 91 6.80 -22.83 3.71
N ASP A 92 7.04 -23.92 2.97
CA ASP A 92 8.32 -24.66 2.99
C ASP A 92 9.55 -23.84 2.52
N ASP A 93 9.35 -22.70 1.83
CA ASP A 93 10.43 -21.77 1.47
C ASP A 93 9.90 -20.36 1.15
N LEU A 94 9.37 -19.67 2.17
CA LEU A 94 8.76 -18.33 2.03
C LEU A 94 9.68 -17.31 1.34
N LEU A 95 10.99 -17.37 1.58
CA LEU A 95 11.94 -16.36 1.09
C LEU A 95 12.28 -16.54 -0.39
N HIS A 96 12.20 -17.76 -0.92
CA HIS A 96 12.52 -18.03 -2.32
C HIS A 96 11.29 -18.33 -3.17
N ARG A 97 10.10 -18.37 -2.57
CA ARG A 97 8.81 -18.52 -3.25
C ARG A 97 7.84 -17.43 -2.83
N PHE A 98 7.42 -16.62 -3.79
CA PHE A 98 6.42 -15.58 -3.54
C PHE A 98 5.09 -16.19 -3.07
N SER A 99 4.73 -15.97 -1.79
CA SER A 99 3.47 -16.48 -1.23
C SER A 99 2.30 -15.56 -1.56
N PHE A 100 1.43 -16.04 -2.46
CA PHE A 100 0.16 -15.38 -2.74
C PHE A 100 -0.77 -15.38 -1.52
N ASN A 101 -0.70 -16.38 -0.65
CA ASN A 101 -1.51 -16.44 0.58
C ASN A 101 -1.15 -15.30 1.54
N MET A 102 0.15 -15.05 1.69
CA MET A 102 0.65 -13.91 2.46
C MET A 102 0.15 -12.59 1.84
N LEU A 103 0.33 -12.41 0.52
CA LEU A 103 -0.15 -11.22 -0.19
C LEU A 103 -1.67 -10.98 0.00
N TYR A 104 -2.50 -12.00 -0.11
CA TYR A 104 -3.95 -11.86 0.09
C TYR A 104 -4.29 -11.41 1.52
N THR A 105 -3.63 -11.99 2.51
CA THR A 105 -3.83 -11.64 3.91
C THR A 105 -3.41 -10.19 4.18
N ASP A 106 -2.25 -9.78 3.64
CA ASP A 106 -1.74 -8.42 3.78
C ASP A 106 -2.64 -7.39 3.10
N ILE A 107 -3.17 -7.71 1.91
CA ILE A 107 -4.19 -6.90 1.24
C ILE A 107 -5.43 -6.75 2.13
N LEU A 108 -5.96 -7.84 2.69
CA LEU A 108 -7.14 -7.76 3.56
C LEU A 108 -6.89 -6.88 4.79
N LEU A 109 -5.74 -7.03 5.47
CA LEU A 109 -5.38 -6.19 6.62
C LEU A 109 -5.27 -4.71 6.23
N LEU A 110 -4.69 -4.42 5.07
CA LEU A 110 -4.59 -3.06 4.55
C LEU A 110 -5.97 -2.48 4.21
N LEU A 111 -6.85 -3.25 3.57
CA LEU A 111 -8.22 -2.84 3.27
C LEU A 111 -9.00 -2.50 4.55
N PHE A 112 -8.90 -3.33 5.59
CA PHE A 112 -9.49 -3.03 6.89
C PHE A 112 -8.92 -1.73 7.49
N SER A 113 -7.61 -1.51 7.38
CA SER A 113 -6.97 -0.27 7.85
C SER A 113 -7.52 0.97 7.13
N ILE A 114 -7.71 0.87 5.81
CA ILE A 114 -8.30 1.93 5.00
C ILE A 114 -9.75 2.20 5.43
N ILE A 115 -10.55 1.16 5.65
CA ILE A 115 -11.94 1.28 6.10
C ILE A 115 -12.01 2.00 7.45
N LEU A 116 -11.17 1.63 8.43
CA LEU A 116 -11.12 2.32 9.73
C LEU A 116 -10.80 3.81 9.57
N PHE A 117 -9.84 4.13 8.70
CA PHE A 117 -9.46 5.50 8.41
C PHE A 117 -10.58 6.30 7.72
N LEU A 118 -11.23 5.73 6.71
CA LEU A 118 -12.35 6.37 6.01
C LEU A 118 -13.54 6.58 6.95
N TYR A 119 -13.86 5.60 7.78
CA TYR A 119 -14.91 5.72 8.80
C TYR A 119 -14.64 6.90 9.75
N GLN A 120 -13.42 7.04 10.24
CA GLN A 120 -13.04 8.19 11.07
C GLN A 120 -13.14 9.52 10.30
N THR A 121 -12.73 9.52 9.03
CA THR A 121 -12.65 10.73 8.21
C THR A 121 -14.04 11.25 7.86
N PHE A 122 -14.96 10.36 7.47
CA PHE A 122 -16.35 10.71 7.14
C PHE A 122 -17.17 11.13 8.36
N ASN A 123 -16.85 10.62 9.56
CA ASN A 123 -17.51 11.04 10.80
C ASN A 123 -16.80 12.21 11.51
N SER A 124 -16.03 13.02 10.77
CA SER A 124 -15.31 14.16 11.32
C SER A 124 -15.40 15.37 10.40
N ASP A 125 -15.11 16.56 10.94
CA ASP A 125 -15.13 17.83 10.19
C ASP A 125 -14.17 17.83 8.98
N LYS A 126 -13.21 16.89 8.93
CA LYS A 126 -12.32 16.66 7.77
C LYS A 126 -13.07 16.29 6.50
N ILE A 127 -14.32 15.84 6.58
CA ILE A 127 -15.17 15.56 5.41
C ILE A 127 -15.37 16.81 4.54
N LEU A 128 -15.36 18.02 5.13
CA LEU A 128 -15.57 19.28 4.42
C LEU A 128 -14.36 19.68 3.57
N GLU A 129 -13.17 19.15 3.88
CA GLU A 129 -11.92 19.45 3.18
C GLU A 129 -11.36 18.23 2.43
N LEU A 130 -12.20 17.22 2.15
CA LEU A 130 -11.80 15.92 1.61
C LEU A 130 -11.00 16.03 0.30
N THR A 131 -11.39 16.97 -0.57
CA THR A 131 -10.71 17.24 -1.85
C THR A 131 -9.26 17.70 -1.66
N ASN A 132 -8.93 18.32 -0.53
CA ASN A 132 -7.59 18.78 -0.19
C ASN A 132 -6.83 17.81 0.72
N TYR A 133 -7.47 16.73 1.17
CA TYR A 133 -6.89 15.82 2.14
C TYR A 133 -6.14 14.68 1.44
N LEU A 134 -4.83 14.82 1.26
CA LEU A 134 -4.00 13.82 0.57
C LEU A 134 -4.16 12.38 1.09
N PRO A 135 -4.28 12.12 2.42
CA PRO A 135 -4.56 10.78 2.92
C PRO A 135 -5.82 10.11 2.37
N PHE A 136 -6.84 10.90 2.02
CA PHE A 136 -8.03 10.38 1.35
C PHE A 136 -7.68 9.87 -0.06
N TRP A 137 -7.00 10.68 -0.88
CA TRP A 137 -6.57 10.28 -2.23
C TRP A 137 -5.64 9.07 -2.23
N ILE A 138 -4.72 8.98 -1.27
CA ILE A 138 -3.88 7.81 -1.04
C ILE A 138 -4.73 6.56 -0.79
N SER A 139 -5.74 6.68 0.08
CA SER A 139 -6.63 5.58 0.40
C SER A 139 -7.45 5.12 -0.82
N VAL A 140 -7.97 6.04 -1.62
CA VAL A 140 -8.70 5.72 -2.86
C VAL A 140 -7.78 5.02 -3.88
N SER A 141 -6.56 5.51 -4.06
CA SER A 141 -5.55 4.89 -4.94
C SER A 141 -5.22 3.46 -4.50
N LEU A 142 -4.95 3.24 -3.21
CA LEU A 142 -4.65 1.91 -2.67
C LEU A 142 -5.84 0.96 -2.77
N LEU A 143 -7.07 1.45 -2.52
CA LEU A 143 -8.29 0.65 -2.70
C LEU A 143 -8.42 0.16 -4.13
N ILE A 144 -8.30 1.04 -5.12
CA ILE A 144 -8.44 0.68 -6.53
C ILE A 144 -7.34 -0.31 -6.94
N LEU A 145 -6.10 -0.05 -6.54
CA LEU A 145 -4.97 -0.93 -6.86
C LEU A 145 -5.19 -2.35 -6.29
N PHE A 146 -5.43 -2.45 -4.99
CA PHE A 146 -5.47 -3.75 -4.32
C PHE A 146 -6.78 -4.50 -4.53
N ILE A 147 -7.94 -3.84 -4.49
CA ILE A 147 -9.22 -4.49 -4.81
C ILE A 147 -9.22 -4.96 -6.26
N GLY A 148 -8.71 -4.13 -7.19
CA GLY A 148 -8.58 -4.51 -8.59
C GLY A 148 -7.62 -5.69 -8.81
N SER A 149 -6.59 -5.82 -7.96
CA SER A 149 -5.60 -6.88 -8.06
C SER A 149 -6.10 -8.23 -7.55
N ILE A 150 -6.99 -8.28 -6.54
CA ILE A 150 -7.51 -9.54 -5.97
C ILE A 150 -8.02 -10.53 -7.04
N PRO A 151 -8.97 -10.17 -7.93
CA PRO A 151 -9.49 -11.12 -8.92
C PRO A 151 -8.41 -11.53 -9.93
N ILE A 152 -7.50 -10.63 -10.29
CA ILE A 152 -6.42 -10.91 -11.24
C ILE A 152 -5.41 -11.89 -10.66
N LEU A 153 -5.07 -11.75 -9.38
CA LEU A 153 -4.23 -12.69 -8.65
C LEU A 153 -4.89 -14.08 -8.54
N TYR A 154 -6.23 -14.12 -8.46
CA TYR A 154 -6.99 -15.36 -8.35
C TYR A 154 -7.02 -16.10 -9.70
N PHE A 155 -7.28 -15.37 -10.80
CA PHE A 155 -7.34 -15.92 -12.15
C PHE A 155 -5.97 -16.04 -12.85
N ARG A 156 -4.86 -15.84 -12.14
CA ARG A 156 -3.50 -15.78 -12.71
C ARG A 156 -3.09 -17.00 -13.54
N THR A 157 -3.60 -18.18 -13.22
CA THR A 157 -3.29 -19.43 -13.95
C THR A 157 -4.23 -19.70 -15.13
N THR A 158 -5.32 -18.95 -15.23
CA THR A 158 -6.38 -19.15 -16.24
C THR A 158 -6.37 -18.09 -17.34
N VAL A 159 -5.77 -16.94 -17.08
CA VAL A 159 -5.67 -15.80 -18.00
C VAL A 159 -4.29 -15.79 -18.65
N SER A 160 -4.20 -15.38 -19.91
CA SER A 160 -2.90 -15.29 -20.58
C SER A 160 -2.00 -14.26 -19.88
N GLU A 161 -0.70 -14.54 -19.87
CA GLU A 161 0.32 -13.72 -19.22
C GLU A 161 0.28 -12.26 -19.70
N HIS A 162 0.08 -12.04 -21.01
CA HIS A 162 -0.05 -10.69 -21.58
C HIS A 162 -1.26 -9.93 -21.03
N ILE A 163 -2.41 -10.58 -20.90
CA ILE A 163 -3.62 -9.95 -20.36
C ILE A 163 -3.44 -9.68 -18.86
N TYR A 164 -2.84 -10.63 -18.13
CA TYR A 164 -2.52 -10.48 -16.72
C TYR A 164 -1.67 -9.23 -16.47
N PHE A 165 -0.55 -9.07 -17.17
CA PHE A 165 0.31 -7.90 -17.02
C PHE A 165 -0.32 -6.62 -17.54
N PHE A 166 -1.11 -6.67 -18.60
CA PHE A 166 -1.82 -5.49 -19.10
C PHE A 166 -2.82 -4.94 -18.07
N ILE A 167 -3.56 -5.81 -17.39
CA ILE A 167 -4.51 -5.38 -16.36
C ILE A 167 -3.77 -4.81 -15.15
N LEU A 168 -2.70 -5.47 -14.68
CA LEU A 168 -1.88 -4.93 -13.59
C LEU A 168 -1.28 -3.57 -13.94
N PHE A 169 -0.81 -3.39 -15.17
CA PHE A 169 -0.34 -2.10 -15.66
C PHE A 169 -1.45 -1.04 -15.62
N MET A 170 -2.65 -1.36 -16.10
CA MET A 170 -3.78 -0.42 -16.09
C MET A 170 -4.19 -0.04 -14.66
N LEU A 171 -4.24 -1.00 -13.74
CA LEU A 171 -4.53 -0.73 -12.33
C LEU A 171 -3.48 0.20 -11.70
N ASN A 172 -2.21 -0.04 -12.00
CA ASN A 172 -1.11 0.78 -11.51
C ASN A 172 -1.16 2.19 -12.13
N LEU A 173 -1.46 2.31 -13.42
CA LEU A 173 -1.62 3.59 -14.11
C LEU A 173 -2.78 4.42 -13.51
N ILE A 174 -3.93 3.79 -13.30
CA ILE A 174 -5.10 4.44 -12.68
C ILE A 174 -4.78 4.87 -11.26
N SER A 175 -4.19 3.97 -10.46
CA SER A 175 -3.81 4.24 -9.07
C SER A 175 -2.86 5.44 -8.97
N ASN A 176 -1.82 5.49 -9.79
CA ASN A 176 -0.90 6.62 -9.83
C ASN A 176 -1.55 7.90 -10.35
N GLY A 177 -2.46 7.79 -11.32
CA GLY A 177 -3.25 8.93 -11.79
C GLY A 177 -4.02 9.59 -10.64
N ILE A 178 -4.64 8.78 -9.78
CA ILE A 178 -5.38 9.25 -8.59
C ILE A 178 -4.45 9.93 -7.58
N LEU A 179 -3.26 9.37 -7.34
CA LEU A 179 -2.27 10.01 -6.47
C LEU A 179 -1.82 11.37 -7.02
N ILE A 180 -1.53 11.46 -8.31
CA ILE A 180 -1.13 12.70 -8.98
C ILE A 180 -2.25 13.74 -8.88
N LEU A 181 -3.50 13.35 -9.13
CA LEU A 181 -4.65 14.24 -8.97
C LEU A 181 -4.79 14.74 -7.53
N GLY A 182 -4.65 13.86 -6.54
CA GLY A 182 -4.67 14.24 -5.13
C GLY A 182 -3.55 15.21 -4.75
N LEU A 183 -2.37 15.07 -5.33
CA LEU A 183 -1.26 16.01 -5.14
C LEU A 183 -1.51 17.36 -5.81
N ILE A 184 -2.10 17.40 -7.00
CA ILE A 184 -2.42 18.63 -7.73
C ILE A 184 -3.51 19.42 -6.99
N TRP A 185 -4.60 18.75 -6.60
CA TRP A 185 -5.73 19.42 -5.90
C TRP A 185 -5.30 20.01 -4.55
N ASN A 186 -4.49 19.28 -3.78
CA ASN A 186 -3.93 19.77 -2.51
C ASN A 186 -2.95 20.96 -2.69
N ARG A 187 -2.43 21.20 -3.90
CA ARG A 187 -1.62 22.41 -4.20
C ARG A 187 -2.48 23.61 -4.58
N GLN A 188 -3.57 23.42 -5.33
CA GLN A 188 -4.39 24.53 -5.84
C GLN A 188 -5.06 25.36 -4.73
N ASN A 189 -5.62 24.71 -3.70
CA ASN A 189 -6.23 25.41 -2.56
C ASN A 189 -5.22 26.03 -1.58
N LYS A 190 -3.90 25.89 -1.81
CA LYS A 190 -2.87 26.63 -1.06
C LYS A 190 -2.44 27.94 -1.71
N LEU A 191 -2.80 28.16 -2.98
CA LEU A 191 -2.47 29.37 -3.75
C LEU A 191 -3.59 30.42 -3.70
N ARG A 192 -4.77 30.05 -3.19
CA ARG A 192 -5.83 30.97 -2.73
C ARG A 192 -5.66 31.21 -1.23
#